data_AF-A0A221NPB1-F1
#
_entry.id   AF-A0A221NPB1-F1
#
_cell.length_a   1.000
_cell.length_b   1.000
_cell.length_c   1.000
_cell.angle_alpha   90.00
_cell.angle_beta   90.00
_cell.angle_gamma   90.00
#
_symmetry.space_group_name_H-M   'P 1'
#
loop_
_entity.id
_entity.type
_entity.pdbx_description
1 polymer ?
#
loop_
_entity_poly.entity_id
_entity_poly.type
_entity_poly.pdbx_seq_one_letter_code
_entity_poly.pdbx_strand_id
1 'polypeptide(L)' 'MIRPEGGPDCLVQRQILSIEQAEEVARVALRIEALLGGGQDIEWAIANGQVWVLQARPITAVPTTCTTERRR' A
#
# COMPACT_ATOMS: atom_id res chain seq x y z
N MET A 1 -21.21 36.05 1.01
CA MET A 1 -20.16 35.40 1.82
C MET A 1 -20.07 33.95 1.37
N ILE A 2 -19.07 33.61 0.56
CA ILE A 2 -18.77 32.23 0.16
C ILE A 2 -17.48 31.86 0.92
N ARG A 3 -17.55 30.84 1.78
CA ARG A 3 -16.36 30.26 2.40
C ARG A 3 -15.70 29.35 1.36
N PRO A 4 -14.39 29.41 1.12
CA PRO A 4 -13.73 28.43 0.28
C PRO A 4 -13.72 27.08 1.01
N GLU A 5 -14.38 26.09 0.42
CA GLU A 5 -14.23 24.68 0.75
C GLU A 5 -12.76 24.32 0.56
N GLY A 6 -12.05 24.05 1.66
CA GLY A 6 -10.68 23.55 1.61
C GLY A 6 -10.67 22.22 0.87
N GLY A 7 -9.93 22.15 -0.24
CA GLY A 7 -9.58 20.88 -0.90
C GLY A 7 -8.84 19.97 0.09
N PRO A 8 -8.73 18.65 -0.19
CA PRO A 8 -8.14 17.71 0.74
C PRO A 8 -6.74 18.19 1.10
N ASP A 9 -6.59 18.58 2.37
CA ASP A 9 -5.30 18.88 2.99
C ASP A 9 -4.31 17.83 2.51
N CYS A 10 -3.26 18.29 1.82
CA CYS A 10 -2.16 17.48 1.33
C CYS A 10 -1.85 16.39 2.35
N LEU A 11 -2.09 15.12 1.98
CA LEU A 11 -2.07 13.95 2.87
C LEU A 11 -1.04 14.12 3.97
N VAL A 12 -1.52 14.36 5.18
CA VAL A 12 -0.67 14.61 6.35
C VAL A 12 0.30 13.44 6.44
N GLN A 13 1.60 13.72 6.33
CA GLN A 13 2.72 12.77 6.45
C GLN A 13 2.84 12.29 7.91
N ARG A 14 1.81 11.62 8.41
CA ARG A 14 1.78 11.02 9.72
C ARG A 14 2.10 9.55 9.57
N GLN A 15 3.12 9.09 10.29
CA GLN A 15 3.42 7.67 10.37
C GLN A 15 2.30 6.96 11.15
N ILE A 16 1.54 6.10 10.46
CA ILE A 16 0.40 5.37 11.03
C ILE A 16 0.83 4.02 11.61
N LEU A 17 1.90 3.43 11.05
CA LEU A 17 2.45 2.14 11.48
C LEU A 17 3.77 2.33 12.23
N SER A 18 3.96 1.56 13.29
CA SER A 18 5.30 1.33 13.84
C SER A 18 6.14 0.52 12.84
N ILE A 19 7.45 0.49 13.05
CA ILE A 19 8.37 -0.30 12.20
C ILE A 19 8.00 -1.78 12.29
N GLU A 20 7.72 -2.27 13.50
CA GLU A 20 7.36 -3.67 13.76
C GLU A 20 6.05 -4.06 13.06
N GLN A 21 5.06 -3.16 13.06
CA GLN A 21 3.80 -3.37 12.33
C GLN A 21 4.02 -3.42 10.81
N ALA A 22 4.87 -2.53 10.28
CA ALA A 22 5.20 -2.52 8.86
C ALA A 22 5.95 -3.80 8.43
N GLU A 23 6.88 -4.29 9.27
CA GLU A 23 7.58 -5.55 9.05
C GLU A 23 6.64 -6.76 9.07
N GLU A 24 5.67 -6.78 10.00
CA GLU A 24 4.65 -7.83 10.07
C GLU A 24 3.81 -7.89 8.79
N VAL A 25 3.30 -6.74 8.35
CA VAL A 25 2.52 -6.62 7.11
C VAL A 25 3.35 -7.09 5.91
N ALA A 26 4.61 -6.67 5.80
CA ALA A 26 5.50 -7.07 4.71
C ALA A 26 5.74 -8.59 4.70
N ARG A 27 5.94 -9.20 5.87
CA ARG A 27 6.15 -10.65 5.99
C ARG A 27 4.91 -11.44 5.56
N VAL A 28 3.73 -10.98 5.95
CA VAL A 28 2.45 -11.58 5.53
C VAL A 28 2.27 -11.44 4.01
N ALA A 29 2.53 -10.27 3.44
CA ALA A 29 2.43 -10.03 2.00
C ALA A 29 3.37 -10.93 1.17
N LEU A 30 4.63 -11.06 1.57
CA LEU A 30 5.60 -11.94 0.91
C LEU A 30 5.17 -13.41 0.96
N ARG A 31 4.58 -13.84 2.09
CA ARG A 31 4.06 -15.21 2.22
C ARG A 31 2.88 -15.44 1.28
N ILE A 32 2.00 -14.46 1.14
CA ILE A 32 0.85 -14.53 0.22
C ILE A 32 1.33 -14.60 -1.24
N GLU A 33 2.28 -13.74 -1.63
CA GLU A 33 2.88 -13.76 -2.96
C GLU A 33 3.49 -15.14 -3.28
N ALA A 34 4.25 -15.72 -2.36
CA ALA A 34 4.85 -17.04 -2.52
C ALA A 34 3.79 -18.16 -2.65
N LEU A 35 2.67 -18.05 -1.91
CA LEU A 35 1.58 -19.03 -1.95
C LEU A 35 0.71 -18.91 -3.21
N LEU A 36 0.51 -17.70 -3.73
CA LEU A 36 -0.36 -17.43 -4.88
C LEU A 36 0.39 -17.28 -6.21
N GLY A 37 1.72 -17.37 -6.19
CA GLY A 37 2.55 -17.48 -7.39
C GLY A 37 2.81 -16.17 -8.13
N GLY A 38 2.68 -15.02 -7.46
CA GLY A 38 2.96 -13.72 -8.05
C GLY A 38 2.44 -12.55 -7.21
N GLY A 39 2.79 -11.33 -7.59
CA GLY A 39 2.43 -10.12 -6.88
C GLY A 39 0.93 -9.97 -6.67
N GLN A 40 0.53 -9.65 -5.43
CA GLN A 40 -0.86 -9.50 -5.03
C GLN A 40 -1.14 -8.08 -4.55
N ASP A 41 -2.34 -7.60 -4.88
CA ASP A 41 -2.96 -6.45 -4.25
C ASP A 41 -3.76 -6.96 -3.05
N ILE A 42 -3.36 -6.54 -1.85
CA ILE A 42 -3.80 -7.14 -0.57
C ILE A 42 -4.50 -6.09 0.27
N GLU A 43 -5.75 -6.37 0.62
CA GLU A 43 -6.47 -5.63 1.65
C GLU A 43 -6.27 -6.32 3.00
N TRP A 44 -5.82 -5.56 4.00
CA TRP A 44 -5.50 -6.07 5.33
C TRP A 44 -5.92 -5.09 6.43
N ALA A 45 -6.00 -5.60 7.65
CA ALA A 45 -6.25 -4.80 8.84
C ALA A 45 -5.38 -5.28 10.01
N ILE A 46 -5.03 -4.36 10.93
CA ILE A 46 -4.46 -4.73 12.22
C ILE A 46 -5.57 -4.65 13.27
N ALA A 47 -5.84 -5.78 13.93
CA ALA A 47 -6.79 -5.85 15.04
C ALA A 47 -6.18 -6.69 16.16
N ASN A 48 -6.21 -6.17 17.39
CA ASN A 48 -5.63 -6.82 18.57
C ASN A 48 -4.14 -7.19 18.40
N GLY A 49 -3.37 -6.34 17.71
CA GLY A 49 -1.94 -6.57 17.46
C GLY A 49 -1.62 -7.62 16.39
N GLN A 50 -2.63 -8.15 15.70
CA GLN A 50 -2.46 -9.15 14.64
C GLN A 50 -2.86 -8.59 13.28
N VAL A 51 -2.11 -8.97 12.24
CA VAL A 51 -2.46 -8.69 10.83
C VAL A 51 -3.48 -9.72 10.33
N TRP A 52 -4.59 -9.20 9.82
CA TRP A 52 -5.67 -9.96 9.18
C TRP A 52 -5.71 -9.65 7.70
N VAL A 53 -5.85 -10.69 6.87
CA VAL A 53 -6.02 -10.56 5.43
C VAL A 53 -7.51 -10.58 5.13
N LEU A 54 -8.00 -9.53 4.48
CA LEU A 54 -9.41 -9.40 4.10
C LEU A 54 -9.62 -9.82 2.64
N GLN A 55 -8.70 -9.45 1.76
CA GLN A 55 -8.71 -9.80 0.34
C GLN A 55 -7.27 -9.90 -0.20
N ALA A 56 -7.04 -10.82 -1.14
CA ALA A 56 -5.82 -10.86 -1.95
C ALA A 56 -6.20 -11.16 -3.40
N ARG A 57 -5.76 -10.33 -4.33
CA ARG A 57 -6.02 -10.51 -5.77
C ARG A 57 -4.74 -10.31 -6.60
N PRO A 58 -4.55 -11.05 -7.71
CA PRO A 58 -3.38 -10.86 -8.56
C PRO A 58 -3.28 -9.44 -9.11
N ILE A 59 -2.07 -8.86 -9.09
CA ILE A 59 -1.79 -7.61 -9.81
C ILE A 59 -1.70 -7.94 -11.30
N THR A 60 -2.61 -7.39 -12.10
CA THR A 60 -2.65 -7.57 -13.55
C THR A 60 -2.11 -6.37 -14.33
N ALA A 61 -1.70 -5.31 -13.63
CA ALA A 61 -1.17 -4.11 -14.27
C ALA A 61 0.19 -4.41 -14.91
N VAL A 62 0.30 -4.16 -16.22
CA VAL A 62 1.59 -4.19 -16.91
C VAL A 62 2.36 -2.93 -16.50
N PRO A 63 3.57 -3.03 -15.94
CA PRO A 63 4.33 -1.85 -15.57
C PRO A 63 4.69 -1.06 -16.84
N THR A 64 4.09 0.12 -17.01
CA THR A 64 4.54 1.09 -18.00
C THR A 64 5.87 1.66 -17.51
N THR A 65 6.97 1.19 -18.09
CA THR A 65 8.28 1.79 -17.85
C THR A 65 8.26 3.22 -18.39
N CYS A 66 8.01 4.20 -17.51
CA CYS A 66 8.27 5.59 -17.81
C CYS A 66 9.79 5.75 -17.85
N THR A 67 10.36 5.62 -19.05
CA THR A 67 11.76 5.94 -19.30
C THR A 67 11.95 7.41 -18.99
N THR A 68 12.54 7.70 -17.83
CA THR A 68 13.01 9.05 -17.49
C THR A 68 14.13 9.41 -18.47
N GLU A 69 13.79 10.06 -19.57
CA GLU A 69 14.77 10.72 -20.43
C GLU A 69 15.41 11.87 -19.64
N ARG A 70 16.63 11.63 -19.17
CA ARG A 70 17.44 12.65 -18.51
C ARG A 70 17.93 13.64 -19.58
N ARG A 71 17.15 14.71 -19.82
CA ARG A 71 17.52 15.80 -20.73
C ARG A 71 18.84 16.43 -20.25
N ARG A 72 19.85 16.43 -21.11
CA ARG A 72 21.12 17.14 -20.91
C ARG A 72 20.94 18.65 -21.13
#